data_AF-A0A5J4TP85-F1
#
_entry.id   AF-A0A5J4TP85-F1
#
_cell.length_a   1.000
_cell.length_b   1.000
_cell.length_c   1.000
_cell.angle_alpha   90.00
_cell.angle_beta   90.00
_cell.angle_gamma   90.00
#
_symmetry.space_group_name_H-M   'P 1'
#
loop_
_entity.id
_entity.type
_entity.pdbx_description
1 polymer ?
#
loop_
_entity_poly.entity_id
_entity_poly.type
_entity_poly.pdbx_seq_one_letter_code
_entity_poly.pdbx_strand_id
1 'polypeptide(L)' 'MSSSSQKPGAKHTCGDYKLIKPLSSGAFGRVLHMTQIDNNKEVVIKRVQYLSDEEKKLGDDEVKMLKLAQSKHIV' A
#
# COMPACT_ATOMS: atom_id res chain seq x y z
N MET A 1 29.49 -2.39 -13.98
CA MET A 1 28.27 -1.58 -14.14
C MET A 1 27.09 -2.52 -14.28
N SER A 2 26.55 -3.04 -13.17
CA SER A 2 25.43 -3.99 -13.22
C SER A 2 24.14 -3.19 -13.37
N SER A 3 23.65 -3.07 -14.59
CA SER A 3 22.35 -2.50 -14.90
C SER A 3 21.26 -3.38 -14.28
N SER A 4 20.74 -2.96 -13.12
CA SER A 4 19.53 -3.52 -12.54
C SER A 4 18.36 -3.14 -13.44
N SER A 5 18.03 -4.02 -14.37
CA SER A 5 16.82 -3.94 -15.20
C SER A 5 15.61 -3.97 -14.26
N GLN A 6 15.07 -2.80 -13.91
CA GLN A 6 13.76 -2.71 -13.29
C GLN A 6 12.75 -3.15 -14.34
N LYS A 7 12.34 -4.43 -14.28
CA LYS A 7 11.22 -4.95 -15.06
C LYS A 7 10.00 -4.06 -14.79
N PRO A 8 9.18 -3.74 -15.82
CA PRO A 8 7.97 -2.96 -15.63
C PRO A 8 7.15 -3.59 -14.52
N GLY A 9 6.82 -2.80 -13.49
CA GLY A 9 6.27 -3.28 -12.23
C GLY A 9 5.08 -4.20 -12.49
N ALA A 10 5.22 -5.47 -12.15
CA ALA A 10 4.12 -6.41 -12.24
C ALA A 10 2.96 -5.84 -11.42
N LYS A 11 1.74 -5.88 -11.98
CA LYS A 11 0.56 -5.38 -11.29
C LYS A 11 0.21 -6.39 -10.21
N HIS A 12 0.69 -6.14 -8.99
CA HIS A 12 0.45 -7.01 -7.85
C HIS A 12 -0.97 -6.82 -7.29
N THR A 13 -1.59 -7.92 -6.89
CA THR A 13 -2.86 -7.97 -6.18
C THR A 13 -2.61 -8.26 -4.69
N CYS A 14 -3.61 -8.05 -3.83
CA CYS A 14 -3.46 -8.34 -2.40
C CYS A 14 -3.12 -9.83 -2.12
N GLY A 15 -3.46 -10.75 -3.03
CA GLY A 15 -3.14 -12.18 -2.92
C GLY A 15 -1.66 -12.51 -3.08
N ASP A 16 -0.87 -11.60 -3.66
CA ASP A 16 0.58 -11.78 -3.86
C ASP A 16 1.39 -11.47 -2.58
N TYR A 17 0.70 -11.16 -1.48
CA TYR A 17 1.30 -10.74 -0.22
C TYR A 17 0.84 -11.62 0.95
N LYS A 18 1.79 -12.00 1.79
CA LYS A 18 1.54 -12.72 3.04
C LYS A 18 1.55 -11.73 4.21
N LEU A 19 0.53 -11.79 5.07
CA LEU A 19 0.49 -10.98 6.30
C LEU A 19 1.60 -11.43 7.26
N ILE A 20 2.41 -10.47 7.72
CA ILE A 20 3.34 -10.67 8.84
C ILE A 20 2.63 -10.32 10.14
N LYS A 21 2.17 -9.06 10.26
CA LYS A 21 1.47 -8.56 11.45
C LYS A 21 0.64 -7.31 11.15
N PRO A 22 -0.44 -7.05 11.89
CA PRO A 22 -1.06 -5.74 11.91
C PRO A 22 -0.12 -4.73 12.59
N LEU A 23 -0.01 -3.52 12.04
CA LEU A 23 0.80 -2.43 12.63
C LEU A 23 -0.07 -1.49 13.47
N SER A 24 -1.20 -1.04 12.93
CA SER A 24 -2.19 -0.24 13.66
C SER A 24 -3.53 -0.21 12.93
N SER A 25 -4.56 0.29 13.62
CA SER A 25 -5.77 0.80 13.00
C SER A 25 -5.72 2.33 13.02
N GLY A 26 -5.77 2.96 11.85
CA GLY A 26 -5.98 4.40 11.73
C GLY A 26 -7.46 4.73 11.50
N ALA A 27 -7.76 6.02 11.39
CA ALA A 27 -9.12 6.52 11.14
C ALA A 27 -9.77 5.93 9.87
N PHE A 28 -8.97 5.56 8.87
CA PHE A 28 -9.45 5.08 7.56
C PHE A 28 -9.22 3.58 7.34
N GLY A 29 -8.95 2.80 8.40
CA GLY A 29 -8.84 1.35 8.32
C GLY A 29 -7.55 0.78 8.90
N ARG A 30 -7.15 -0.40 8.42
CA ARG A 30 -6.07 -1.19 9.03
C ARG A 30 -4.79 -1.07 8.24
N VAL A 31 -3.69 -0.87 8.94
CA VAL A 31 -2.33 -0.88 8.39
C VAL A 31 -1.71 -2.25 8.63
N LEU A 32 -1.33 -2.92 7.56
CA LEU A 32 -0.80 -4.29 7.57
C LEU A 32 0.66 -4.28 7.12
N HIS A 33 1.52 -4.94 7.89
CA HIS A 33 2.87 -5.30 7.47
C HIS A 33 2.81 -6.63 6.73
N MET A 34 3.21 -6.63 5.47
CA MET A 34 3.09 -7.79 4.59
C MET A 34 4.39 -8.04 3.83
N THR A 35 4.60 -9.28 3.41
CA THR A 35 5.73 -9.69 2.57
C THR A 35 5.22 -10.12 1.22
N GLN A 36 5.82 -9.58 0.16
CA GLN A 36 5.57 -10.01 -1.21
C GLN A 36 6.16 -11.40 -1.45
N ILE A 37 5.36 -12.33 -1.97
CA ILE A 37 5.71 -13.76 -2.01
C ILE A 37 6.84 -14.07 -3.01
N ASP A 38 6.89 -13.36 -4.15
CA ASP A 38 7.83 -13.64 -5.25
C ASP A 38 9.28 -13.18 -4.97
N ASN A 39 9.47 -12.15 -4.15
CA ASN A 39 10.76 -11.49 -3.95
C ASN A 39 11.08 -11.18 -2.48
N ASN A 40 10.23 -11.60 -1.54
CA ASN A 40 10.36 -11.34 -0.10
C ASN A 40 10.45 -9.86 0.29
N LYS A 41 9.99 -8.94 -0.56
CA LYS A 41 9.97 -7.53 -0.25
C LYS A 41 8.92 -7.25 0.82
N GLU A 42 9.34 -6.64 1.92
CA GLU A 42 8.43 -6.15 2.94
C GLU A 42 7.76 -4.84 2.49
N VAL A 43 6.45 -4.77 2.70
CA VAL A 43 5.61 -3.63 2.33
C VAL A 43 4.60 -3.33 3.43
N VAL A 44 4.10 -2.11 3.42
CA VAL A 44 2.96 -1.69 4.23
C VAL A 44 1.74 -1.55 3.32
N ILE A 45 0.68 -2.28 3.60
CA ILE A 45 -0.59 -2.20 2.88
C ILE A 45 -1.65 -1.63 3.83
N LYS A 46 -2.22 -0.49 3.47
CA LYS A 46 -3.36 0.09 4.17
C LYS A 46 -4.65 -0.41 3.52
N ARG A 47 -5.48 -1.12 4.28
CA ARG A 47 -6.81 -1.57 3.83
C ARG A 47 -7.84 -0.55 4.28
N VAL A 48 -8.41 0.15 3.31
CA VAL A 48 -9.53 1.09 3.50
C VAL A 48 -10.85 0.34 3.29
N GLN A 49 -11.86 0.65 4.11
CA GLN A 49 -13.20 0.06 4.00
C GLN A 49 -14.04 0.90 3.05
N TYR A 50 -14.65 0.28 2.04
CA TYR A 50 -15.53 0.94 1.08
C TYR A 50 -16.97 0.46 1.34
N LEU A 51 -17.50 0.75 2.54
CA LEU A 51 -18.84 0.30 2.93
C LEU A 51 -19.90 1.34 2.57
N SER A 52 -19.52 2.61 2.53
CA SER A 52 -20.37 3.73 2.10
C SER A 52 -19.69 4.57 1.01
N ASP A 53 -20.49 5.34 0.27
CA ASP A 53 -19.99 6.30 -0.71
C ASP A 53 -19.11 7.39 -0.06
N GLU A 54 -19.40 7.75 1.19
CA GLU A 54 -18.61 8.69 1.99
C GLU A 54 -17.22 8.12 2.31
N GLU A 55 -17.14 6.88 2.80
CA GLU A 55 -15.86 6.22 3.07
C GLU A 55 -15.05 5.98 1.78
N LYS A 56 -15.73 5.64 0.69
CA LYS A 56 -15.09 5.49 -0.62
C LYS A 56 -14.46 6.80 -1.09
N LYS A 57 -15.21 7.91 -1.03
CA LYS A 57 -14.70 9.25 -1.37
C LYS A 57 -13.49 9.61 -0.52
N LEU A 58 -13.57 9.34 0.78
CA LEU A 58 -12.50 9.61 1.74
C LEU A 58 -11.23 8.79 1.45
N GLY A 59 -11.39 7.51 1.09
CA GLY A 59 -10.30 6.65 0.64
C GLY A 59 -9.66 7.15 -0.66
N ASP A 60 -10.47 7.54 -1.64
CA ASP A 60 -10.00 8.08 -2.92
C ASP A 60 -9.26 9.42 -2.74
N ASP A 61 -9.78 10.31 -1.88
CA ASP A 61 -9.15 11.59 -1.53
C ASP A 61 -7.82 11.37 -0.79
N GLU A 62 -7.73 10.40 0.12
CA GLU A 62 -6.48 10.05 0.78
C GLU A 62 -5.42 9.56 -0.23
N VAL A 63 -5.79 8.66 -1.14
CA VAL A 63 -4.88 8.19 -2.20
C VAL A 63 -4.41 9.34 -3.09
N LYS A 64 -5.31 10.27 -3.42
CA LYS A 64 -4.99 11.45 -4.22
C LYS A 64 -4.01 12.37 -3.49
N MET A 65 -4.24 12.64 -2.20
CA MET A 65 -3.37 13.49 -1.39
C MET A 65 -1.99 12.87 -1.16
N LEU A 66 -1.92 11.56 -0.88
CA LEU A 66 -0.63 10.86 -0.71
C LEU A 66 0.24 10.94 -1.97
N LYS A 67 -0.37 10.79 -3.16
CA LYS A 67 0.35 10.96 -4.43
C LYS A 67 0.91 12.38 -4.62
N LEU A 68 0.25 13.40 -4.09
CA LEU A 68 0.69 14.79 -4.19
C LEU A 68 1.72 15.18 -3.12
N ALA A 69 1.61 14.59 -1.93
CA ALA A 69 2.42 14.94 -0.77
C ALA A 69 3.79 14.23 -0.72
N GLN A 70 4.10 13.39 -1.71
CA GLN A 70 5.33 12.59 -1.73
C GLN A 70 6.57 13.47 -1.58
N SER A 71 7.37 13.16 -0.56
CA SER A 71 8.65 13.82 -0.32
C SER A 71 9.61 12.84 0.34
N LYS A 72 10.84 13.28 0.64
CA LYS A 72 11.81 12.45 1.37
C LYS A 72 11.31 12.00 2.76
N HIS A 73 10.37 12.73 3.36
CA HIS A 73 9.88 12.49 4.71
C HIS A 73 8.39 12.15 4.77
N ILE A 74 7.70 12.16 3.63
CA ILE A 74 6.27 11.88 3.52
C ILE A 74 6.10 10.84 2.43
N VAL A 75 5.61 9.67 2.84
CA VAL A 75 5.32 8.50 1.99
C VAL A 75 3.95 8.61 1.33
#